data_AF-A0A2T0RYF4-F1
#
_entry.id   AF-A0A2T0RYF4-F1
#
_cell.length_a   1.000
_cell.length_b   1.000
_cell.length_c   1.000
_cell.angle_alpha   90.00
_cell.angle_beta   90.00
_cell.angle_gamma   90.00
#
_symmetry.space_group_name_H-M   'P 1'
#
loop_
_entity.id
_entity.type
_entity.pdbx_description
1 polymer ?
#
loop_
_entity_poly.entity_id
_entity_poly.type
_entity_poly.pdbx_seq_one_letter_code
_entity_poly.pdbx_strand_id
1 'polypeptide(L)'
;MTAPAVKRIASPGRSDAEAVLHLLRAAFAGMEGLIDPPSSLDRMGWQDIAAKARDEILFCIEEDGVPIACLFASETPDHLYLSKLAVADSHRNRGLARRLLEAAEGHARALGLTSLVLKTRVELTENHAAFARLGFVRTDATAHPGYDRPTSLTFTRPVKPATARPRCGHCLCGRVRWQTDGTQAWAGYCHCESCRRACAAPVTAYLGVPDGHWRWTGATPATFESTPGVRRHFCATCGTPMAYEAEAFPGEIHFHAAALDAPADFTPDFHVNHAEHLPWLTIADDLPRYPGGGNDGEPE
;
A
#
# COMPACT_ATOMS: atom_id res chain seq x y z
N MET A 1 -19.14 -16.61 1.13
CA MET A 1 -17.72 -16.91 1.40
C MET A 1 -16.92 -15.67 1.03
N THR A 2 -16.09 -15.16 1.93
CA THR A 2 -15.25 -13.97 1.72
C THR A 2 -14.16 -14.31 0.70
N ALA A 3 -13.84 -13.39 -0.22
CA ALA A 3 -12.77 -13.62 -1.19
C ALA A 3 -11.42 -13.75 -0.45
N PRO A 4 -10.56 -14.73 -0.81
CA PRO A 4 -9.29 -14.96 -0.11
C PRO A 4 -8.36 -13.77 -0.25
N ALA A 5 -7.80 -13.24 0.84
CA ALA A 5 -6.96 -12.03 0.85
C ALA A 5 -5.60 -12.24 0.16
N VAL A 6 -4.98 -11.13 -0.29
CA VAL A 6 -3.58 -11.15 -0.75
C VAL A 6 -2.68 -11.03 0.49
N LYS A 7 -1.74 -11.95 0.64
CA LYS A 7 -0.73 -11.97 1.70
C LYS A 7 0.63 -11.55 1.15
N ARG A 8 1.42 -10.83 1.95
CA ARG A 8 2.85 -10.60 1.71
C ARG A 8 3.65 -11.59 2.54
N ILE A 9 4.51 -12.37 1.91
CA ILE A 9 5.33 -13.39 2.56
C ILE A 9 6.81 -13.02 2.38
N ALA A 10 7.47 -12.59 3.46
CA ALA A 10 8.87 -12.15 3.42
C ALA A 10 9.88 -13.26 3.77
N SER A 11 9.43 -14.35 4.36
CA SER A 11 10.29 -15.47 4.76
C SER A 11 9.46 -16.75 4.87
N PRO A 12 9.10 -17.36 3.72
CA PRO A 12 8.31 -18.59 3.72
C PRO A 12 9.07 -19.72 4.41
N GLY A 13 8.35 -20.52 5.21
CA GLY A 13 8.88 -21.78 5.69
C GLY A 13 9.09 -22.76 4.52
N ARG A 14 9.73 -23.89 4.78
CA ARG A 14 9.96 -24.92 3.75
C ARG A 14 8.66 -25.35 3.06
N SER A 15 7.61 -25.63 3.83
CA SER A 15 6.30 -26.06 3.31
C SER A 15 5.69 -25.01 2.37
N ASP A 16 5.74 -23.72 2.75
CA ASP A 16 5.20 -22.63 1.94
C ASP A 16 5.98 -22.46 0.63
N ALA A 17 7.31 -22.55 0.72
CA ALA A 17 8.19 -22.46 -0.45
C ALA A 17 7.98 -23.65 -1.42
N GLU A 18 7.79 -24.87 -0.90
CA GLU A 18 7.44 -26.05 -1.69
C GLU A 18 6.06 -25.90 -2.36
N ALA A 19 5.07 -25.36 -1.65
CA ALA A 19 3.72 -25.14 -2.18
C ALA A 19 3.70 -24.09 -3.30
N VAL A 20 4.45 -22.99 -3.15
CA VAL A 20 4.62 -21.96 -4.18
C VAL A 20 5.38 -22.53 -5.39
N LEU A 21 6.43 -23.33 -5.17
CA LEU A 21 7.14 -24.00 -6.26
C LEU A 21 6.23 -24.93 -7.06
N HIS A 22 5.37 -25.69 -6.37
CA HIS A 22 4.39 -26.56 -7.01
C HIS A 22 3.40 -25.77 -7.86
N LEU A 23 2.85 -24.66 -7.33
CA LEU A 23 2.00 -23.74 -8.10
C LEU A 23 2.70 -23.23 -9.36
N LEU A 24 3.95 -22.76 -9.23
CA LEU A 24 4.72 -22.23 -10.35
C LEU A 24 4.94 -23.29 -11.42
N ARG A 25 5.39 -24.49 -11.05
CA ARG A 25 5.62 -25.59 -11.99
C ARG A 25 4.33 -25.98 -12.71
N ALA A 26 3.23 -26.11 -12.00
CA ALA A 26 1.94 -26.44 -12.59
C ALA A 26 1.47 -25.35 -13.57
N ALA A 27 1.49 -24.07 -13.16
CA ALA A 27 1.03 -22.96 -13.99
C ALA A 27 1.90 -22.73 -15.24
N PHE A 28 3.16 -23.16 -15.19
CA PHE A 28 4.17 -22.93 -16.22
C PHE A 28 4.54 -24.16 -17.06
N ALA A 29 3.97 -25.33 -16.76
CA ALA A 29 4.23 -26.59 -17.47
C ALA A 29 4.00 -26.48 -18.99
N GLY A 30 2.99 -25.73 -19.43
CA GLY A 30 2.71 -25.53 -20.86
C GLY A 30 3.77 -24.74 -21.65
N MET A 31 4.81 -24.23 -21.00
CA MET A 31 5.92 -23.54 -21.67
C MET A 31 7.05 -24.48 -22.09
N GLU A 32 7.10 -25.71 -21.56
CA GLU A 32 8.18 -26.65 -21.85
C GLU A 32 8.19 -27.01 -23.35
N GLY A 33 9.36 -26.89 -23.98
CA GLY A 33 9.52 -27.09 -25.42
C GLY A 33 8.94 -25.98 -26.32
N LEU A 34 8.16 -25.05 -25.77
CA LEU A 34 7.58 -23.92 -26.52
C LEU A 34 8.52 -22.70 -26.56
N ILE A 35 9.28 -22.47 -25.49
CA ILE A 35 10.14 -21.29 -25.34
C ILE A 35 11.61 -21.61 -25.59
N ASP A 36 12.32 -20.68 -26.20
CA ASP A 36 13.74 -20.81 -26.52
C ASP A 36 14.47 -19.47 -26.22
N PRO A 37 15.43 -19.43 -25.26
CA PRO A 37 15.94 -20.54 -24.44
C PRO A 37 14.96 -21.08 -23.38
N PRO A 38 15.19 -22.32 -22.89
CA PRO A 38 14.34 -22.94 -21.88
C PRO A 38 14.37 -22.20 -20.54
N SER A 39 13.27 -22.30 -19.79
CA SER A 39 13.15 -21.73 -18.44
C SER A 39 14.17 -22.37 -17.48
N SER A 40 14.55 -21.63 -16.43
CA SER A 40 15.31 -22.18 -15.30
C SER A 40 14.42 -22.83 -14.24
N LEU A 41 13.09 -22.76 -14.38
CA LEU A 41 12.14 -23.18 -13.35
C LEU A 41 12.30 -24.65 -12.94
N ASP A 42 12.56 -25.55 -13.89
CA ASP A 42 12.70 -26.98 -13.60
C ASP A 42 13.96 -27.31 -12.80
N ARG A 43 14.96 -26.41 -12.86
CA ARG A 43 16.19 -26.49 -12.08
C ARG A 43 16.06 -25.86 -10.69
N MET A 44 14.99 -25.13 -10.41
CA MET A 44 14.77 -24.49 -9.11
C MET A 44 14.26 -25.49 -8.07
N GLY A 45 14.79 -25.41 -6.86
CA GLY A 45 14.30 -26.07 -5.66
C GLY A 45 13.55 -25.10 -4.72
N TRP A 46 13.01 -25.64 -3.63
CA TRP A 46 12.31 -24.82 -2.61
C TRP A 46 13.23 -23.78 -1.97
N GLN A 47 14.53 -24.07 -1.89
CA GLN A 47 15.55 -23.17 -1.36
C GLN A 47 15.67 -21.90 -2.20
N ASP A 48 15.56 -22.02 -3.53
CA ASP A 48 15.61 -20.87 -4.44
C ASP A 48 14.36 -20.00 -4.33
N ILE A 49 13.18 -20.62 -4.10
CA ILE A 49 11.94 -19.90 -3.82
C ILE A 49 12.04 -19.16 -2.49
N ALA A 50 12.54 -19.81 -1.45
CA ALA A 50 12.72 -19.21 -0.13
C ALA A 50 13.77 -18.09 -0.16
N ALA A 51 14.88 -18.25 -0.89
CA ALA A 51 15.87 -17.20 -1.08
C ALA A 51 15.27 -16.00 -1.82
N LYS A 52 14.59 -16.25 -2.94
CA LYS A 52 13.93 -15.19 -3.69
C LYS A 52 12.90 -14.44 -2.87
N ALA A 53 12.14 -15.11 -2.00
CA ALA A 53 11.13 -14.46 -1.16
C ALA A 53 11.72 -13.66 0.01
N ARG A 54 13.02 -13.83 0.31
CA ARG A 54 13.76 -12.96 1.24
C ARG A 54 14.29 -11.72 0.52
N ASP A 55 14.80 -11.90 -0.69
CA ASP A 55 15.40 -10.82 -1.48
C ASP A 55 14.35 -9.98 -2.22
N GLU A 56 13.16 -10.53 -2.42
CA GLU A 56 12.04 -9.93 -3.15
C GLU A 56 10.73 -10.16 -2.41
N ILE A 57 9.70 -9.42 -2.80
CA ILE A 57 8.38 -9.49 -2.20
C ILE A 57 7.57 -10.58 -2.86
N LEU A 58 7.18 -11.60 -2.10
CA LEU A 58 6.20 -12.60 -2.54
C LEU A 58 4.77 -12.17 -2.13
N PHE A 59 3.95 -11.85 -3.12
CA PHE A 59 2.50 -11.73 -2.97
C PHE A 59 1.84 -13.07 -3.26
N CYS A 60 0.98 -13.55 -2.35
CA CYS A 60 0.31 -14.84 -2.46
C CYS A 60 -1.19 -14.71 -2.18
N ILE A 61 -2.02 -15.47 -2.90
CA ILE A 61 -3.42 -15.69 -2.55
C ILE A 61 -3.57 -17.18 -2.27
N GLU A 62 -4.14 -17.50 -1.11
CA GLU A 62 -4.34 -18.87 -0.63
C GLU A 62 -5.82 -19.17 -0.45
N GLU A 63 -6.22 -20.40 -0.79
CA GLU A 63 -7.52 -20.98 -0.46
C GLU A 63 -7.24 -22.25 0.36
N ASP A 64 -7.85 -22.34 1.54
CA ASP A 64 -7.64 -23.44 2.50
C ASP A 64 -6.15 -23.74 2.83
N GLY A 65 -5.33 -22.68 2.90
CA GLY A 65 -3.89 -22.77 3.18
C GLY A 65 -3.03 -23.19 2.00
N VAL A 66 -3.62 -23.33 0.80
CA VAL A 66 -2.89 -23.70 -0.42
C VAL A 66 -2.75 -22.49 -1.34
N PRO A 67 -1.53 -22.16 -1.81
CA PRO A 67 -1.33 -21.11 -2.81
C PRO A 67 -2.09 -21.40 -4.11
N ILE A 68 -3.00 -20.51 -4.48
CA ILE A 68 -3.76 -20.57 -5.75
C ILE A 68 -3.34 -19.47 -6.73
N ALA A 69 -2.61 -18.45 -6.28
CA ALA A 69 -1.97 -17.48 -7.15
C ALA A 69 -0.76 -16.84 -6.44
N CYS A 70 0.30 -16.52 -7.18
CA CYS A 70 1.46 -15.82 -6.64
C CYS A 70 2.06 -14.81 -7.63
N LEU A 71 2.80 -13.85 -7.09
CA LEU A 71 3.58 -12.85 -7.82
C LEU A 71 4.81 -12.48 -7.01
N PHE A 72 5.98 -12.44 -7.64
CA PHE A 72 7.19 -11.87 -7.04
C PHE A 72 7.40 -10.44 -7.54
N ALA A 73 7.84 -9.55 -6.66
CA ALA A 73 8.17 -8.18 -6.99
C ALA A 73 9.53 -7.78 -6.41
N SER A 74 10.43 -7.27 -7.26
CA SER A 74 11.73 -6.72 -6.87
C SER A 74 11.75 -5.22 -7.10
N GLU A 75 12.24 -4.48 -6.12
CA GLU A 75 12.37 -3.03 -6.19
C GLU A 75 13.57 -2.64 -7.07
N THR A 76 13.37 -1.71 -7.99
CA THR A 76 14.45 -1.04 -8.72
C THR A 76 14.40 0.46 -8.39
N PRO A 77 15.44 1.24 -8.74
CA PRO A 77 15.43 2.68 -8.49
C PRO A 77 14.28 3.45 -9.16
N ASP A 78 13.71 2.91 -10.24
CA ASP A 78 12.77 3.61 -11.13
C ASP A 78 11.41 2.90 -11.29
N HIS A 79 11.34 1.59 -11.02
CA HIS A 79 10.12 0.80 -11.19
C HIS A 79 10.03 -0.40 -10.23
N LEU A 80 8.85 -1.00 -10.14
CA LEU A 80 8.69 -2.29 -9.47
C LEU A 80 8.71 -3.39 -10.53
N TYR A 81 9.74 -4.23 -10.52
CA TYR A 81 9.86 -5.33 -11.46
C TYR A 81 9.10 -6.56 -10.97
N LEU A 82 8.23 -7.08 -11.82
CA LEU A 82 7.30 -8.17 -11.54
C LEU A 82 7.76 -9.44 -12.25
N SER A 83 7.83 -10.54 -11.50
CA SER A 83 8.22 -11.84 -12.02
C SER A 83 7.35 -12.96 -11.45
N LYS A 84 7.37 -14.13 -12.10
CA LYS A 84 6.70 -15.34 -11.60
C LYS A 84 5.22 -15.13 -11.23
N LEU A 85 4.50 -14.33 -12.03
CA LEU A 85 3.05 -14.18 -11.91
C LEU A 85 2.37 -15.47 -12.36
N ALA A 86 1.77 -16.19 -11.43
CA ALA A 86 1.10 -17.47 -11.69
C ALA A 86 -0.27 -17.51 -11.02
N VAL A 87 -1.21 -18.20 -11.69
CA VAL A 87 -2.54 -18.52 -11.18
C VAL A 87 -2.80 -19.98 -11.47
N ALA A 88 -3.27 -20.74 -10.49
CA ALA A 88 -3.60 -22.14 -10.65
C ALA A 88 -4.67 -22.32 -11.75
N ASP A 89 -4.54 -23.36 -12.58
CA ASP A 89 -5.41 -23.57 -13.73
C ASP A 89 -6.89 -23.70 -13.35
N SER A 90 -7.17 -24.38 -12.24
CA SER A 90 -8.50 -24.50 -11.64
C SER A 90 -9.09 -23.18 -11.15
N HIS A 91 -8.29 -22.11 -11.08
CA HIS A 91 -8.65 -20.81 -10.53
C HIS A 91 -8.50 -19.65 -11.53
N ARG A 92 -8.22 -19.95 -12.80
CA ARG A 92 -8.16 -18.94 -13.87
C ARG A 92 -9.51 -18.25 -14.05
N ASN A 93 -9.50 -17.07 -14.66
CA ASN A 93 -10.68 -16.23 -14.92
C ASN A 93 -11.44 -15.72 -13.67
N ARG A 94 -10.88 -15.91 -12.46
CA ARG A 94 -11.43 -15.38 -11.19
C ARG A 94 -10.86 -14.00 -10.80
N GLY A 95 -10.07 -13.37 -11.67
CA GLY A 95 -9.46 -12.06 -11.41
C GLY A 95 -8.27 -12.06 -10.44
N LEU A 96 -7.74 -13.23 -10.06
CA LEU A 96 -6.64 -13.35 -9.08
C LEU A 96 -5.36 -12.62 -9.51
N ALA A 97 -4.98 -12.73 -10.79
CA ALA A 97 -3.83 -11.98 -11.33
C ALA A 97 -3.99 -10.46 -11.19
N ARG A 98 -5.21 -9.94 -11.41
CA ARG A 98 -5.51 -8.51 -11.24
C ARG A 98 -5.31 -8.08 -9.78
N ARG A 99 -5.78 -8.88 -8.83
CA ARG A 99 -5.67 -8.61 -7.40
C ARG A 99 -4.21 -8.60 -6.92
N LEU A 100 -3.38 -9.52 -7.42
CA LEU A 100 -1.94 -9.51 -7.17
C LEU A 100 -1.28 -8.25 -7.73
N LEU A 101 -1.65 -7.85 -8.95
CA LEU A 101 -1.15 -6.63 -9.59
C LEU A 101 -1.59 -5.35 -8.88
N GLU A 102 -2.80 -5.32 -8.30
CA GLU A 102 -3.29 -4.20 -7.50
C GLU A 102 -2.51 -4.07 -6.18
N ALA A 103 -2.19 -5.21 -5.53
CA ALA A 103 -1.34 -5.23 -4.34
C ALA A 103 0.08 -4.73 -4.67
N ALA A 104 0.67 -5.20 -5.78
CA ALA A 104 1.98 -4.74 -6.24
C ALA A 104 1.96 -3.25 -6.63
N GLU A 105 0.89 -2.76 -7.26
CA GLU A 105 0.72 -1.32 -7.55
C GLU A 105 0.58 -0.48 -6.27
N GLY A 106 -0.08 -1.00 -5.24
CA GLY A 106 -0.12 -0.38 -3.91
C GLY A 106 1.28 -0.25 -3.30
N HIS A 107 2.09 -1.31 -3.39
CA HIS A 107 3.47 -1.29 -2.92
C HIS A 107 4.34 -0.32 -3.72
N ALA A 108 4.24 -0.33 -5.05
CA ALA A 108 4.97 0.60 -5.91
C ALA A 108 4.63 2.06 -5.59
N ARG A 109 3.34 2.37 -5.32
CA ARG A 109 2.93 3.71 -4.86
C ARG A 109 3.57 4.11 -3.54
N ALA A 110 3.61 3.21 -2.56
CA ALA A 110 4.20 3.49 -1.25
C ALA A 110 5.71 3.82 -1.35
N LEU A 111 6.38 3.30 -2.38
CA LEU A 111 7.79 3.60 -2.68
C LEU A 111 7.99 4.81 -3.62
N GLY A 112 6.92 5.47 -4.06
CA GLY A 112 7.01 6.56 -5.05
C GLY A 112 7.40 6.11 -6.46
N LEU A 113 7.33 4.80 -6.75
CA LEU A 113 7.65 4.25 -8.07
C LEU A 113 6.54 4.55 -9.07
N THR A 114 6.92 4.86 -10.31
CA THR A 114 5.98 5.36 -11.33
C THR A 114 5.48 4.28 -12.28
N SER A 115 6.07 3.09 -12.24
CA SER A 115 5.70 2.01 -13.16
C SER A 115 5.90 0.61 -12.57
N LEU A 116 5.09 -0.32 -13.09
CA LEU A 116 5.28 -1.76 -12.94
C LEU A 116 5.84 -2.29 -14.26
N VAL A 117 6.85 -3.16 -14.17
CA VAL A 117 7.51 -3.74 -15.36
C VAL A 117 7.54 -5.24 -15.24
N LEU A 118 7.23 -5.96 -16.31
CA LEU A 118 7.42 -7.41 -16.39
C LEU A 118 8.04 -7.81 -17.72
N LYS A 119 8.64 -9.00 -17.74
CA LYS A 119 9.20 -9.61 -18.95
C LYS A 119 8.56 -10.97 -19.21
N THR A 120 8.39 -11.30 -20.49
CA THR A 120 7.84 -12.60 -20.93
C THR A 120 8.47 -13.03 -22.24
N ARG A 121 8.51 -14.34 -22.50
CA ARG A 121 9.05 -14.93 -23.73
C ARG A 121 8.27 -14.48 -24.96
N VAL A 122 8.95 -14.35 -26.11
CA VAL A 122 8.34 -13.88 -27.38
C VAL A 122 7.31 -14.87 -27.94
N GLU A 123 7.43 -16.15 -27.60
CA GLU A 123 6.56 -17.23 -28.05
C GLU A 123 5.21 -17.25 -27.30
N LEU A 124 5.14 -16.65 -26.10
CA LEU A 124 3.97 -16.70 -25.21
C LEU A 124 2.93 -15.61 -25.54
N THR A 125 2.40 -15.65 -26.76
CA THR A 125 1.45 -14.65 -27.28
C THR A 125 0.18 -14.52 -26.44
N GLU A 126 -0.31 -15.60 -25.82
CA GLU A 126 -1.43 -15.56 -24.89
C GLU A 126 -1.14 -14.71 -23.64
N ASN A 127 0.08 -14.81 -23.10
CA ASN A 127 0.52 -13.96 -22.00
C ASN A 127 0.56 -12.49 -22.42
N HIS A 128 1.04 -12.21 -23.65
CA HIS A 128 1.08 -10.84 -24.17
C HIS A 128 -0.33 -10.23 -24.22
N ALA A 129 -1.30 -10.98 -24.74
CA ALA A 129 -2.70 -10.57 -24.78
C ALA A 129 -3.30 -10.41 -23.38
N ALA A 130 -2.94 -11.27 -22.42
CA ALA A 130 -3.34 -11.13 -21.03
C ALA A 130 -2.77 -9.86 -20.39
N PHE A 131 -1.49 -9.55 -20.59
CA PHE A 131 -0.85 -8.34 -20.06
C PHE A 131 -1.43 -7.07 -20.66
N ALA A 132 -1.73 -7.06 -21.97
CA ALA A 132 -2.43 -5.94 -22.60
C ALA A 132 -3.79 -5.66 -21.95
N ARG A 133 -4.59 -6.71 -21.70
CA ARG A 133 -5.88 -6.58 -20.98
C ARG A 133 -5.73 -6.13 -19.52
N LEU A 134 -4.56 -6.36 -18.92
CA LEU A 134 -4.22 -5.93 -17.55
C LEU A 134 -3.59 -4.53 -17.51
N GLY A 135 -3.55 -3.83 -18.66
CA GLY A 135 -3.11 -2.44 -18.78
C GLY A 135 -1.63 -2.26 -19.05
N PHE A 136 -0.89 -3.33 -19.33
CA PHE A 136 0.51 -3.22 -19.74
C PHE A 136 0.63 -2.94 -21.24
N VAL A 137 1.67 -2.18 -21.60
CA VAL A 137 2.06 -1.91 -22.98
C VAL A 137 3.44 -2.48 -23.22
N ARG A 138 3.67 -3.10 -24.39
CA ARG A 138 5.01 -3.55 -24.78
C ARG A 138 5.90 -2.33 -25.03
N THR A 139 7.02 -2.26 -24.34
CA THR A 139 7.94 -1.11 -24.38
C THR A 139 9.32 -1.44 -24.94
N ASP A 140 9.76 -2.69 -24.81
CA ASP A 140 11.11 -3.09 -25.22
C ASP A 140 11.18 -4.59 -25.59
N ALA A 141 12.29 -5.01 -26.19
CA ALA A 141 12.58 -6.40 -26.53
C ALA A 141 14.08 -6.69 -26.35
N THR A 142 14.40 -7.75 -25.60
CA THR A 142 15.78 -8.13 -25.30
C THR A 142 16.06 -9.57 -25.73
N ALA A 143 17.32 -9.86 -26.07
CA ALA A 143 17.81 -11.20 -26.35
C ALA A 143 18.58 -11.77 -25.16
N HIS A 144 18.51 -13.09 -24.97
CA HIS A 144 19.41 -13.81 -24.06
C HIS A 144 20.80 -13.89 -24.69
N PRO A 145 21.88 -14.02 -23.89
CA PRO A 145 23.22 -14.22 -24.43
C PRO A 145 23.26 -15.39 -25.42
N GLY A 146 23.88 -15.17 -26.58
CA GLY A 146 23.99 -16.18 -27.65
C GLY A 146 22.85 -16.19 -28.67
N TYR A 147 21.86 -15.30 -28.54
CA TYR A 147 20.76 -15.15 -29.51
C TYR A 147 20.88 -13.83 -30.27
N ASP A 148 20.67 -13.90 -31.59
CA ASP A 148 20.63 -12.73 -32.51
C ASP A 148 19.21 -12.16 -32.70
N ARG A 149 18.20 -12.90 -32.23
CA ARG A 149 16.79 -12.49 -32.18
C ARG A 149 16.33 -12.14 -30.75
N PRO A 150 15.33 -11.26 -30.59
CA PRO A 150 14.67 -11.09 -29.30
C PRO A 150 14.08 -12.41 -28.80
N THR A 151 14.29 -12.69 -27.52
CA THR A 151 13.74 -13.87 -26.82
C THR A 151 12.92 -13.50 -25.59
N SER A 152 12.85 -12.21 -25.27
CA SER A 152 12.03 -11.65 -24.20
C SER A 152 11.46 -10.30 -24.61
N LEU A 153 10.21 -10.04 -24.26
CA LEU A 153 9.53 -8.76 -24.43
C LEU A 153 9.30 -8.13 -23.07
N THR A 154 9.54 -6.83 -22.97
CA THR A 154 9.26 -6.03 -21.78
C THR A 154 7.90 -5.36 -21.92
N PHE A 155 7.13 -5.42 -20.84
CA PHE A 155 5.81 -4.82 -20.73
C PHE A 155 5.80 -3.88 -19.52
N THR A 156 5.35 -2.65 -19.73
CA THR A 156 5.27 -1.61 -18.70
C THR A 156 3.84 -1.17 -18.49
N ARG A 157 3.43 -1.00 -17.24
CA ARG A 157 2.17 -0.37 -16.85
C ARG A 157 2.46 0.81 -15.92
N PRO A 158 1.95 2.02 -16.20
CA PRO A 158 2.12 3.13 -15.28
C PRO A 158 1.42 2.81 -13.95
N VAL A 159 2.09 3.12 -12.85
CA VAL A 159 1.47 3.09 -11.52
C VAL A 159 0.48 4.23 -11.48
N LYS A 160 -0.80 3.90 -11.31
CA LYS A 160 -1.81 4.94 -11.14
C LYS A 160 -1.52 5.67 -9.82
N PRO A 161 -1.60 7.01 -9.77
CA PRO A 161 -1.64 7.70 -8.49
C PRO A 161 -2.80 7.12 -7.67
N ALA A 162 -2.64 7.06 -6.35
CA ALA A 162 -3.75 6.64 -5.49
C ALA A 162 -4.96 7.52 -5.85
N THR A 163 -6.08 6.91 -6.26
CA THR A 163 -7.31 7.68 -6.41
C THR A 163 -7.72 8.11 -5.02
N ALA A 164 -7.44 9.37 -4.70
CA ALA A 164 -8.00 10.09 -3.57
C ALA A 164 -9.50 9.79 -3.52
N ARG A 165 -9.92 9.02 -2.50
CA ARG A 165 -11.34 8.78 -2.27
C ARG A 165 -11.84 9.90 -1.37
N PRO A 166 -12.94 10.59 -1.74
CA PRO A 166 -13.53 11.58 -0.85
C PRO A 166 -13.74 11.00 0.53
N ARG A 167 -13.23 11.69 1.56
CA ARG A 167 -13.44 11.31 2.95
C ARG A 167 -14.38 12.33 3.58
N CYS A 168 -15.26 11.84 4.42
CA CYS A 168 -16.18 12.65 5.21
C CYS A 168 -15.94 12.38 6.68
N GLY A 169 -16.28 13.35 7.52
CA GLY A 169 -16.32 13.16 8.95
C GLY A 169 -17.35 14.04 9.62
N HIS A 170 -17.70 13.70 10.85
CA HIS A 170 -18.71 14.41 11.63
C HIS A 170 -18.42 14.40 13.13
N CYS A 171 -18.92 15.42 13.83
CA CYS A 171 -18.89 15.44 15.30
C CYS A 171 -19.87 14.41 15.91
N LEU A 172 -19.80 14.16 17.22
CA LEU A 172 -20.68 13.20 17.90
C LEU A 172 -22.18 13.44 17.63
N CYS A 173 -22.64 14.69 17.57
CA CYS A 173 -24.05 15.00 17.29
C CYS A 173 -24.37 15.15 15.78
N GLY A 174 -23.39 14.99 14.89
CA GLY A 174 -23.54 15.05 13.44
C GLY A 174 -23.75 16.45 12.84
N ARG A 175 -23.73 17.52 13.67
CA ARG A 175 -23.99 18.91 13.25
C ARG A 175 -22.83 19.55 12.50
N VAL A 176 -21.61 19.37 13.00
CA VAL A 176 -20.39 19.77 12.29
C VAL A 176 -19.96 18.61 11.42
N ARG A 177 -19.78 18.87 10.13
CA ARG A 177 -19.33 17.91 9.13
C ARG A 177 -18.28 18.53 8.24
N TRP A 178 -17.38 17.71 7.73
CA TRP A 178 -16.38 18.10 6.76
C TRP A 178 -16.29 17.05 5.65
N GLN A 179 -15.72 17.46 4.53
CA GLN A 179 -15.43 16.59 3.39
C GLN A 179 -14.07 16.98 2.79
N THR A 180 -13.32 15.98 2.34
CA THR A 180 -12.14 16.14 1.48
C THR A 180 -12.36 15.48 0.12
N ASP A 181 -11.55 15.82 -0.88
CA ASP A 181 -11.52 15.09 -2.15
C ASP A 181 -10.69 13.79 -2.07
N GLY A 182 -10.11 13.50 -0.89
CA GLY A 182 -9.24 12.37 -0.61
C GLY A 182 -7.74 12.69 -0.68
N THR A 183 -7.37 13.91 -1.05
CA THR A 183 -6.00 14.40 -0.93
C THR A 183 -5.61 14.44 0.55
N GLN A 184 -4.40 13.96 0.82
CA GLN A 184 -3.85 13.84 2.17
C GLN A 184 -2.35 14.17 2.07
N ALA A 185 -1.89 15.08 2.90
CA ALA A 185 -0.46 15.38 3.04
C ALA A 185 0.22 14.31 3.91
N TRP A 186 -0.42 13.93 5.01
CA TRP A 186 0.09 12.94 5.96
C TRP A 186 -1.03 12.38 6.85
N ALA A 187 -0.84 11.19 7.41
CA ALA A 187 -1.65 10.65 8.50
C ALA A 187 -0.75 10.12 9.60
N GLY A 188 -1.04 10.46 10.86
CA GLY A 188 -0.15 10.04 11.94
C GLY A 188 -0.77 10.14 13.32
N TYR A 189 -0.11 9.46 14.25
CA TYR A 189 -0.40 9.55 15.67
C TYR A 189 0.41 10.66 16.31
N CYS A 190 -0.23 11.50 17.11
CA CYS A 190 0.45 12.48 17.94
C CYS A 190 0.29 12.11 19.41
N HIS A 191 1.42 12.07 20.11
CA HIS A 191 1.48 11.69 21.52
C HIS A 191 1.56 12.87 22.47
N CYS A 192 1.73 14.13 22.02
CA CYS A 192 2.02 15.25 22.94
C CYS A 192 0.91 15.54 23.96
N GLU A 193 1.30 16.10 25.11
CA GLU A 193 0.39 16.45 26.21
C GLU A 193 -0.76 17.35 25.75
N SER A 194 -0.47 18.34 24.89
CA SER A 194 -1.48 19.25 24.34
C SER A 194 -2.59 18.51 23.60
N CYS A 195 -2.24 17.52 22.76
CA CYS A 195 -3.23 16.71 22.05
C CYS A 195 -4.00 15.78 22.98
N ARG A 196 -3.32 15.14 23.95
CA ARG A 196 -3.98 14.29 24.94
C ARG A 196 -5.02 15.05 25.75
N ARG A 197 -4.66 16.25 26.25
CA ARG A 197 -5.58 17.10 27.02
C ARG A 197 -6.74 17.62 26.17
N ALA A 198 -6.48 18.01 24.93
CA ALA A 198 -7.53 18.50 24.04
C ALA A 198 -8.60 17.43 23.72
N CYS A 199 -8.22 16.15 23.75
CA CYS A 199 -9.10 15.04 23.36
C CYS A 199 -9.56 14.17 24.53
N ALA A 200 -9.01 14.36 25.73
CA ALA A 200 -9.09 13.42 26.84
C ALA A 200 -8.75 11.96 26.41
N ALA A 201 -7.74 11.81 25.55
CA ALA A 201 -7.32 10.55 24.94
C ALA A 201 -5.82 10.33 25.15
N PRO A 202 -5.33 9.08 25.24
CA PRO A 202 -3.92 8.80 25.48
C PRO A 202 -3.04 9.05 24.24
N VAL A 203 -3.62 9.01 23.04
CA VAL A 203 -3.01 9.33 21.76
C VAL A 203 -4.11 9.89 20.84
N THR A 204 -3.75 10.77 19.91
CA THR A 204 -4.69 11.30 18.92
C THR A 204 -4.17 11.05 17.51
N ALA A 205 -5.02 10.52 16.64
CA ALA A 205 -4.72 10.36 15.22
C ALA A 205 -5.22 11.57 14.43
N TYR A 206 -4.39 12.08 13.54
CA TYR A 206 -4.71 13.19 12.65
C TYR A 206 -4.54 12.83 11.19
N LEU A 207 -5.31 13.52 10.36
CA LEU A 207 -5.25 13.52 8.91
C LEU A 207 -4.96 14.96 8.45
N GLY A 208 -3.76 15.19 7.92
CA GLY A 208 -3.37 16.48 7.35
C GLY A 208 -3.83 16.62 5.91
N VAL A 209 -4.51 17.73 5.60
CA VAL A 209 -5.10 18.01 4.29
C VAL A 209 -4.76 19.42 3.85
N PRO A 210 -4.16 19.61 2.66
CA PRO A 210 -3.88 20.95 2.14
C PRO A 210 -5.17 21.74 1.87
N ASP A 211 -5.10 23.04 2.06
CA ASP A 211 -6.18 23.96 1.74
C ASP A 211 -6.61 23.84 0.27
N GLY A 212 -7.91 24.01 0.03
CA GLY A 212 -8.52 23.77 -1.28
C GLY A 212 -8.95 22.32 -1.54
N HIS A 213 -8.44 21.36 -0.77
CA HIS A 213 -8.83 19.94 -0.86
C HIS A 213 -9.85 19.51 0.20
N TRP A 214 -10.32 20.45 1.02
CA TRP A 214 -11.30 20.20 2.08
C TRP A 214 -12.34 21.32 2.15
N ARG A 215 -13.48 21.01 2.78
CA ARG A 215 -14.50 22.00 3.17
C ARG A 215 -15.32 21.54 4.37
N TRP A 216 -15.81 22.49 5.16
CA TRP A 216 -16.92 22.24 6.08
C TRP A 216 -18.21 22.04 5.26
N THR A 217 -18.95 20.97 5.56
CA THR A 217 -20.23 20.63 4.91
C THR A 217 -21.42 20.69 5.87
N GLY A 218 -21.14 20.85 7.18
CA GLY A 218 -22.14 21.07 8.23
C GLY A 218 -22.07 22.49 8.79
N ALA A 219 -22.48 22.65 10.04
CA ALA A 219 -22.33 23.91 10.75
C ALA A 219 -20.85 24.28 10.92
N THR A 220 -20.55 25.58 10.91
CA THR A 220 -19.22 26.10 11.23
C THR A 220 -18.81 25.71 12.65
N PRO A 221 -17.63 25.10 12.87
CA PRO A 221 -17.15 24.80 14.21
C PRO A 221 -16.82 26.08 14.99
N ALA A 222 -16.86 25.99 16.32
CA ALA A 222 -16.22 27.01 17.15
C ALA A 222 -14.71 26.82 17.13
N THR A 223 -13.98 27.91 17.32
CA THR A 223 -12.52 27.94 17.28
C THR A 223 -11.98 28.61 18.52
N PHE A 224 -10.90 28.07 19.08
CA PHE A 224 -10.09 28.77 20.08
C PHE A 224 -8.61 28.54 19.79
N GLU A 225 -7.77 29.48 20.24
CA GLU A 225 -6.32 29.36 20.15
C GLU A 225 -5.81 28.66 21.42
N SER A 226 -5.26 27.45 21.29
CA SER A 226 -4.78 26.69 22.45
C SER A 226 -3.40 27.13 22.92
N THR A 227 -2.58 27.58 21.98
CA THR A 227 -1.25 28.16 22.15
C THR A 227 -1.02 29.13 20.99
N PRO A 228 -0.14 30.14 21.12
CA PRO A 228 0.15 31.07 20.03
C PRO A 228 0.41 30.33 18.71
N GLY A 229 -0.35 30.67 17.67
CA GLY A 229 -0.24 30.08 16.34
C GLY A 229 -0.87 28.68 16.18
N VAL A 230 -1.60 28.15 17.17
CA VAL A 230 -2.32 26.87 17.09
C VAL A 230 -3.79 27.05 17.41
N ARG A 231 -4.64 26.91 16.40
CA ARG A 231 -6.10 27.07 16.50
C ARG A 231 -6.76 25.70 16.45
N ARG A 232 -7.69 25.45 17.38
CA ARG A 232 -8.45 24.19 17.48
C ARG A 232 -9.92 24.43 17.16
N HIS A 233 -10.49 23.57 16.34
CA HIS A 233 -11.87 23.61 15.90
C HIS A 233 -12.69 22.49 16.55
N PHE A 234 -13.85 22.82 17.09
CA PHE A 234 -14.69 21.86 17.79
C PHE A 234 -16.17 22.17 17.61
N CYS A 235 -17.02 21.17 17.84
CA CYS A 235 -18.46 21.37 17.82
C CYS A 235 -18.91 22.11 19.08
N ALA A 236 -19.42 23.34 18.94
CA ALA A 236 -19.99 24.11 20.06
C ALA A 236 -21.21 23.44 20.73
N THR A 237 -21.82 22.42 20.10
CA THR A 237 -22.97 21.70 20.65
C THR A 237 -22.57 20.48 21.48
N CYS A 238 -21.65 19.65 20.99
CA CYS A 238 -21.29 18.38 21.66
C CYS A 238 -19.84 18.31 22.13
N GLY A 239 -19.05 19.37 21.93
CA GLY A 239 -17.65 19.45 22.37
C GLY A 239 -16.66 18.62 21.55
N THR A 240 -17.11 17.79 20.60
CA THR A 240 -16.21 16.94 19.81
C THR A 240 -15.16 17.79 19.08
N PRO A 241 -13.86 17.50 19.27
CA PRO A 241 -12.80 18.15 18.52
C PRO A 241 -12.82 17.65 17.07
N MET A 242 -12.70 18.58 16.13
CA MET A 242 -12.89 18.33 14.70
C MET A 242 -11.61 18.50 13.89
N ALA A 243 -10.85 19.56 14.15
CA ALA A 243 -9.56 19.79 13.51
C ALA A 243 -8.67 20.74 14.33
N TYR A 244 -7.42 20.89 13.91
CA TYR A 244 -6.60 22.04 14.26
C TYR A 244 -5.85 22.60 13.04
N GLU A 245 -5.46 23.86 13.13
CA GLU A 245 -4.54 24.54 12.22
C GLU A 245 -3.33 25.00 13.05
N ALA A 246 -2.14 24.99 12.47
CA ALA A 246 -0.93 25.49 13.13
C ALA A 246 -0.06 26.26 12.13
N GLU A 247 0.51 27.38 12.55
CA GLU A 247 1.40 28.21 11.70
C GLU A 247 2.65 27.44 11.23
N ALA A 248 3.06 26.40 11.96
CA ALA A 248 4.14 25.49 11.55
C ALA A 248 3.79 24.64 10.32
N PHE A 249 2.50 24.51 9.98
CA PHE A 249 1.99 23.80 8.81
C PHE A 249 1.11 24.75 7.99
N PRO A 250 1.72 25.76 7.34
CA PRO A 250 0.96 26.79 6.65
C PRO A 250 0.18 26.20 5.46
N GLY A 251 -1.12 26.50 5.39
CA GLY A 251 -1.99 26.03 4.30
C GLY A 251 -2.48 24.59 4.48
N GLU A 252 -2.44 24.04 5.69
CA GLU A 252 -3.01 22.73 6.03
C GLU A 252 -4.04 22.83 7.16
N ILE A 253 -5.09 22.02 7.05
CA ILE A 253 -5.97 21.67 8.17
C ILE A 253 -5.71 20.23 8.59
N HIS A 254 -5.74 19.97 9.90
CA HIS A 254 -5.50 18.64 10.43
C HIS A 254 -6.75 18.10 11.12
N PHE A 255 -7.51 17.25 10.43
CA PHE A 255 -8.74 16.65 10.94
C PHE A 255 -8.43 15.53 11.94
N HIS A 256 -9.25 15.40 12.99
CA HIS A 256 -9.20 14.23 13.86
C HIS A 256 -9.67 12.99 13.08
N ALA A 257 -8.79 12.00 12.92
CA ALA A 257 -9.10 10.79 12.14
C ALA A 257 -10.28 9.99 12.72
N ALA A 258 -10.44 10.00 14.05
CA ALA A 258 -11.55 9.34 14.73
C ALA A 258 -12.93 9.95 14.42
N ALA A 259 -12.97 11.15 13.81
CA ALA A 259 -14.21 11.78 13.37
C ALA A 259 -14.63 11.39 11.95
N LEU A 260 -13.84 10.56 11.23
CA LEU A 260 -14.21 10.02 9.92
C LEU A 260 -15.53 9.25 9.97
N ASP A 261 -16.31 9.31 8.90
CA ASP A 261 -17.52 8.48 8.71
C ASP A 261 -17.14 6.98 8.67
N ALA A 262 -15.97 6.65 8.10
CA ALA A 262 -15.39 5.32 8.03
C ALA A 262 -14.01 5.30 8.73
N PRO A 263 -13.95 5.36 10.07
CA PRO A 263 -12.68 5.50 10.79
C PRO A 263 -11.81 4.23 10.70
N ALA A 264 -12.38 3.08 10.36
CA ALA A 264 -11.63 1.84 10.12
C ALA A 264 -10.75 1.88 8.85
N ASP A 265 -11.03 2.80 7.92
CA ASP A 265 -10.24 2.98 6.69
C ASP A 265 -9.03 3.90 6.90
N PHE A 266 -8.83 4.41 8.12
CA PHE A 266 -7.68 5.22 8.46
C PHE A 266 -6.42 4.34 8.57
N THR A 267 -5.36 4.74 7.87
CA THR A 267 -4.05 4.10 7.96
C THR A 267 -3.03 5.19 8.31
N PRO A 268 -2.45 5.16 9.52
CA PRO A 268 -1.38 6.08 9.91
C PRO A 268 -0.05 5.65 9.31
N ASP A 269 0.80 6.65 9.05
CA ASP A 269 2.12 6.47 8.44
C ASP A 269 3.25 6.52 9.49
N PHE A 270 3.04 7.18 10.64
CA PHE A 270 4.06 7.40 11.68
C PHE A 270 3.47 7.84 13.03
N HIS A 271 4.33 7.91 14.06
CA HIS A 271 4.08 8.57 15.33
C HIS A 271 4.99 9.78 15.53
N VAL A 272 4.45 10.89 16.05
CA VAL A 272 5.21 12.09 16.43
C VAL A 272 5.01 12.44 17.90
N ASN A 273 5.96 13.22 18.43
CA ASN A 273 6.08 13.55 19.86
C ASN A 273 6.13 12.31 20.75
N HIS A 274 6.71 11.21 20.25
CA HIS A 274 6.73 9.93 20.93
C HIS A 274 7.49 10.00 22.27
N ALA A 275 8.41 10.94 22.47
CA ALA A 275 9.06 11.17 23.76
C ALA A 275 8.06 11.48 24.89
N GLU A 276 6.86 11.95 24.57
CA GLU A 276 5.80 12.23 25.54
C GLU A 276 4.78 11.08 25.70
N HIS A 277 4.96 9.93 25.05
CA HIS A 277 3.99 8.83 25.11
C HIS A 277 3.72 8.36 26.54
N LEU A 278 2.49 7.90 26.80
CA LEU A 278 2.14 7.38 28.11
C LEU A 278 2.66 5.95 28.26
N PRO A 279 3.46 5.64 29.30
CA PRO A 279 4.17 4.35 29.41
C PRO A 279 3.23 3.15 29.64
N TRP A 280 1.97 3.40 30.00
CA TRP A 280 0.95 2.36 30.17
C TRP A 280 0.17 2.05 28.88
N LEU A 281 0.35 2.83 27.81
CA LEU A 281 -0.27 2.58 26.50
C LEU A 281 0.77 1.98 25.56
N THR A 282 0.53 0.75 25.08
CA THR A 282 1.33 0.12 24.03
C THR A 282 0.52 0.08 22.74
N ILE A 283 1.08 0.63 21.66
CA ILE A 283 0.54 0.50 20.30
C ILE A 283 1.46 -0.46 19.55
N ALA A 284 0.93 -1.64 19.22
CA ALA A 284 1.70 -2.72 18.59
C ALA A 284 1.67 -2.58 17.06
N ASP A 285 2.54 -1.73 16.53
CA ASP A 285 2.79 -1.55 15.10
C ASP A 285 4.29 -1.33 14.82
N ASP A 286 4.66 -1.42 13.54
CA ASP A 286 6.03 -1.25 13.05
C ASP A 286 6.25 0.16 12.44
N LEU A 287 5.42 1.15 12.81
CA LEU A 287 5.50 2.49 12.24
C LEU A 287 6.69 3.28 12.80
N PRO A 288 7.33 4.16 12.02
CA PRO A 288 8.37 5.06 12.50
C PRO A 288 7.87 5.92 13.67
N ARG A 289 8.72 6.11 14.69
CA ARG A 289 8.42 6.90 15.89
C ARG A 289 9.41 8.05 16.02
N TYR A 290 8.91 9.27 15.92
CA TYR A 290 9.72 10.49 16.05
C TYR A 290 9.57 11.07 17.46
N PRO A 291 10.67 11.44 18.14
CA PRO A 291 10.61 11.94 19.51
C PRO A 291 9.91 13.31 19.62
N GLY A 292 9.99 14.15 18.57
CA GLY A 292 9.40 15.50 18.52
C GLY A 292 8.32 15.67 17.43
N GLY A 293 7.90 16.92 17.21
CA GLY A 293 6.95 17.30 16.15
C GLY A 293 7.66 17.60 14.83
N GLY A 294 7.02 17.24 13.71
CA GLY A 294 7.63 17.28 12.36
C GLY A 294 8.41 16.01 12.03
N ASN A 295 8.64 15.74 10.74
CA ASN A 295 9.43 14.59 10.25
C ASN A 295 10.96 14.82 10.39
N ASP A 296 11.38 15.82 11.16
CA ASP A 296 12.74 16.38 11.14
C ASP A 296 13.69 15.72 12.17
N GLY A 297 13.41 14.48 12.60
CA GLY A 297 14.27 13.71 13.50
C GLY A 297 14.55 12.31 12.97
N GLU A 298 15.67 11.69 13.39
CA GLU A 298 15.86 10.26 13.17
C GLU A 298 14.79 9.48 13.95
N PRO A 299 14.11 8.49 13.33
CA PRO A 299 13.14 7.66 14.02
C PRO A 299 13.82 6.78 15.08
N GLU A 300 13.14 6.54 16.20
CA GLU A 300 13.51 5.60 17.27
C GLU A 300 13.31 4.13 16.89
#